data_AF-A0A830FS09-F1
#
_entry.id   AF-A0A830FS09-F1
#
_cell.length_a   1.000
_cell.length_b   1.000
_cell.length_c   1.000
_cell.angle_alpha   90.00
_cell.angle_beta   90.00
_cell.angle_gamma   90.00
#
_symmetry.space_group_name_H-M   'P 1'
#
loop_
_entity.id
_entity.type
_entity.pdbx_description
1 polymer ?
#
loop_
_entity_poly.entity_id
_entity_poly.type
_entity_poly.pdbx_seq_one_letter_code
_entity_poly.pdbx_strand_id
1 'polypeptide(L)'
;MAQLFRLFLLKELHGWTHETALFTYLTHHVELCEQLGLETVPDQSTLWRTWHERFSTKLRETIQAAARMILIKAQDAGVAVPREPERQLPFHDDEQEESNPDNQAILDEAASITDHIGHVVFPAFSLNRGDSCEIHENAYWDLQTYLGLRERLAANEGARSFVYESNRDQTPLGHAHRDQIRDLSIEQIREMYRQAVLDC
;
A
#
# COMPACT_ATOMS: atom_id res chain seq x y z
N MET A 1 -4.11 0.37 27.10
CA MET A 1 -3.87 -0.41 25.86
C MET A 1 -4.68 0.11 24.67
N ALA A 2 -6.03 0.13 24.74
CA ALA A 2 -6.87 0.60 23.63
C ALA A 2 -6.60 2.04 23.18
N GLN A 3 -6.33 2.96 24.11
CA GLN A 3 -6.01 4.37 23.81
C GLN A 3 -4.69 4.50 23.02
N LEU A 4 -3.64 3.80 23.46
CA LEU A 4 -2.35 3.77 22.76
C LEU A 4 -2.50 3.14 21.37
N PHE A 5 -3.31 2.08 21.23
CA PHE A 5 -3.61 1.52 19.92
C PHE A 5 -4.23 2.56 18.98
N ARG A 6 -5.24 3.31 19.43
CA ARG A 6 -5.89 4.37 18.62
C ARG A 6 -4.94 5.51 18.28
N LEU A 7 -4.07 5.90 19.21
CA LEU A 7 -3.01 6.90 18.97
C LEU A 7 -2.07 6.51 17.84
N PHE A 8 -1.57 5.28 17.89
CA PHE A 8 -0.67 4.79 16.84
C PHE A 8 -1.41 4.47 15.55
N LEU A 9 -2.70 4.11 15.61
CA LEU A 9 -3.54 4.02 14.42
C LEU A 9 -3.67 5.39 13.73
N LEU A 10 -3.92 6.46 14.49
CA LEU A 10 -3.94 7.83 13.97
C LEU A 10 -2.61 8.21 13.32
N LYS A 11 -1.48 7.93 13.97
CA LYS A 11 -0.15 8.16 13.40
C LYS A 11 0.02 7.48 12.04
N GLU A 12 -0.39 6.22 11.92
CA GLU A 12 -0.28 5.48 10.67
C GLU A 12 -1.30 5.97 9.61
N LEU A 13 -2.50 6.43 10.00
CA LEU A 13 -3.47 7.03 9.08
C LEU A 13 -2.94 8.32 8.43
N HIS A 14 -2.28 9.17 9.21
CA HIS A 14 -1.64 10.39 8.71
C HIS A 14 -0.30 10.15 8.00
N GLY A 15 0.20 8.91 7.99
CA GLY A 15 1.48 8.55 7.38
C GLY A 15 2.69 9.17 8.10
N TRP A 16 2.58 9.49 9.38
CA TRP A 16 3.68 10.12 10.12
C TRP A 16 4.78 9.12 10.44
N THR A 17 6.00 9.44 9.98
CA THR A 17 7.20 8.64 10.25
C THR A 17 7.65 8.73 11.71
N HIS A 18 7.52 9.92 12.33
CA HIS A 18 8.08 10.22 13.64
C HIS A 18 7.01 10.55 14.67
N GLU A 19 7.24 10.12 15.92
CA GLU A 19 6.35 10.39 17.06
C GLU A 19 6.25 11.89 17.37
N THR A 20 7.21 12.70 16.91
CA THR A 20 7.16 14.17 17.01
C THR A 20 5.93 14.75 16.34
N ALA A 21 5.55 14.23 15.16
CA ALA A 21 4.37 14.70 14.43
C ALA A 21 3.09 14.34 15.18
N LEU A 22 3.01 13.10 15.70
CA LEU A 22 1.90 12.66 16.55
C LEU A 22 1.78 13.52 17.82
N PHE A 23 2.89 13.76 18.52
CA PHE A 23 2.92 14.61 19.71
C PHE A 23 2.44 16.03 19.38
N THR A 24 3.01 16.64 18.34
CA THR A 24 2.65 18.00 17.91
C THR A 24 1.17 18.07 17.58
N TYR A 25 0.63 17.10 16.85
CA TYR A 25 -0.79 17.06 16.50
C TYR A 25 -1.69 16.99 17.75
N LEU A 26 -1.39 16.11 18.71
CA LEU A 26 -2.16 15.99 19.95
C LEU A 26 -2.13 17.27 20.78
N THR A 27 -1.00 17.98 20.80
CA THR A 27 -0.91 19.27 21.53
C THR A 27 -1.76 20.37 20.92
N HIS A 28 -2.02 20.33 19.61
CA HIS A 28 -2.88 21.30 18.93
C HIS A 28 -4.37 20.88 18.92
N HIS A 29 -4.67 19.60 19.19
CA HIS A 29 -6.03 19.05 19.15
C HIS A 29 -6.42 18.41 20.49
N VAL A 30 -6.66 19.24 21.51
CA VAL A 30 -7.03 18.80 22.86
C VAL A 30 -8.38 18.06 22.87
N GLU A 31 -9.34 18.47 22.05
CA GLU A 31 -10.64 17.79 21.90
C GLU A 31 -10.50 16.34 21.42
N LEU A 32 -9.52 16.07 20.55
CA LEU A 32 -9.22 14.72 20.08
C LEU A 32 -8.65 13.87 21.21
N CYS A 33 -7.87 14.45 22.12
CA CYS A 33 -7.36 13.74 23.29
C CYS A 33 -8.51 13.27 24.19
N GLU A 34 -9.54 14.11 24.39
CA GLU A 34 -10.75 13.74 25.13
C GLU A 34 -11.53 12.62 24.43
N GLN A 35 -11.74 12.71 23.11
CA GLN A 35 -12.40 11.67 22.32
C GLN A 35 -11.65 10.33 22.35
N LEU A 36 -10.33 10.39 22.41
CA LEU A 36 -9.46 9.22 22.56
C LEU A 36 -9.41 8.71 24.01
N GLY A 37 -9.97 9.45 24.96
CA GLY A 37 -10.02 9.12 26.39
C GLY A 37 -8.70 9.34 27.12
N LEU A 38 -7.82 10.20 26.61
CA LEU A 38 -6.54 10.50 27.23
C LEU A 38 -6.72 11.54 28.35
N GLU A 39 -6.28 11.20 29.56
CA GLU A 39 -6.27 12.15 30.69
C GLU A 39 -5.22 13.25 30.48
N THR A 40 -4.10 12.92 29.83
CA THR A 40 -2.99 13.83 29.53
C THR A 40 -2.34 13.45 28.20
N VAL A 41 -1.76 14.44 27.51
CA VAL A 41 -1.00 14.20 26.26
C VAL A 41 0.30 13.47 26.62
N PRO A 42 0.55 12.26 26.08
CA PRO A 42 1.81 11.56 26.32
C PRO A 42 2.99 12.35 25.72
N ASP A 43 4.09 12.47 26.44
CA ASP A 43 5.28 13.11 25.89
C ASP A 43 5.91 12.28 24.75
N GLN A 44 6.76 12.92 23.95
CA GLN A 44 7.42 12.29 22.81
C GLN A 44 8.22 11.04 23.21
N SER A 45 8.88 11.06 24.38
CA SER A 45 9.69 9.93 24.86
C SER A 45 8.83 8.71 25.20
N THR A 46 7.63 8.96 25.72
CA THR A 46 6.64 7.96 26.09
C THR A 46 6.05 7.31 24.84
N LEU A 47 5.73 8.11 23.82
CA LEU A 47 5.31 7.60 22.52
C LEU A 47 6.41 6.72 21.90
N TRP A 48 7.64 7.22 21.87
CA TRP A 48 8.76 6.49 21.28
C TRP A 48 9.00 5.13 21.97
N ARG A 49 9.09 5.11 23.31
CA ARG A 49 9.27 3.85 24.07
C ARG A 49 8.08 2.91 23.89
N THR A 50 6.87 3.45 23.82
CA THR A 50 5.68 2.63 23.59
C THR A 50 5.76 1.92 22.25
N TRP A 51 6.09 2.62 21.18
CA TRP A 51 6.18 2.06 19.84
C TRP A 51 7.38 1.12 19.66
N HIS A 52 8.56 1.54 20.13
CA HIS A 52 9.80 0.83 19.83
C HIS A 52 10.14 -0.28 20.83
N GLU A 53 9.76 -0.13 22.10
CA GLU A 53 10.16 -1.06 23.17
C GLU A 53 8.99 -1.89 23.71
N ARG A 54 7.80 -1.31 23.83
CA ARG A 54 6.65 -1.98 24.48
C ARG A 54 5.75 -2.71 23.50
N PHE A 55 5.53 -2.16 22.32
CA PHE A 55 4.68 -2.79 21.32
C PHE A 55 5.41 -3.95 20.66
N SER A 56 4.78 -5.12 20.68
CA SER A 56 5.28 -6.27 19.94
C SER A 56 5.24 -5.98 18.45
N THR A 57 6.11 -6.65 17.68
CA THR A 57 6.11 -6.56 16.23
C THR A 57 4.74 -6.87 15.63
N LYS A 58 4.08 -7.93 16.12
CA LYS A 58 2.71 -8.30 15.71
C LYS A 58 1.69 -7.18 15.94
N LEU A 59 1.78 -6.46 17.07
CA LEU A 59 0.87 -5.35 17.35
C LEU A 59 1.10 -4.17 16.41
N ARG A 60 2.36 -3.83 16.12
CA ARG A 60 2.72 -2.78 15.14
C ARG A 60 2.22 -3.11 13.75
N GLU A 61 2.42 -4.35 13.31
CA GLU A 61 1.92 -4.84 12.02
C GLU A 61 0.39 -4.78 11.96
N THR A 62 -0.29 -5.14 13.04
CA THR A 62 -1.76 -5.06 13.13
C THR A 62 -2.25 -3.61 13.01
N ILE A 63 -1.60 -2.66 13.68
CA ILE A 63 -1.93 -1.23 13.60
C ILE A 63 -1.72 -0.72 12.17
N GLN A 64 -0.60 -1.07 11.55
CA GLN A 64 -0.31 -0.70 10.17
C GLN A 64 -1.32 -1.28 9.17
N ALA A 65 -1.70 -2.55 9.34
CA ALA A 65 -2.70 -3.20 8.49
C ALA A 65 -4.08 -2.54 8.65
N ALA A 66 -4.50 -2.26 9.88
CA ALA A 66 -5.75 -1.59 10.17
C ALA A 66 -5.79 -0.18 9.57
N ALA A 67 -4.72 0.61 9.71
CA ALA A 67 -4.64 1.94 9.10
C ALA A 67 -4.78 1.85 7.58
N ARG A 68 -4.05 0.95 6.92
CA ARG A 68 -4.15 0.79 5.46
C ARG A 68 -5.55 0.37 5.01
N MET A 69 -6.18 -0.58 5.70
CA MET A 69 -7.54 -1.01 5.40
C MET A 69 -8.53 0.16 5.48
N ILE A 70 -8.40 1.01 6.51
CA ILE A 70 -9.24 2.21 6.66
C ILE A 70 -8.98 3.20 5.51
N LEU A 71 -7.72 3.42 5.12
CA LEU A 71 -7.37 4.34 4.03
C LEU A 71 -7.93 3.86 2.68
N ILE A 72 -7.86 2.56 2.40
CA ILE A 72 -8.44 1.95 1.20
C ILE A 72 -9.96 2.14 1.22
N LYS A 73 -10.62 1.73 2.31
CA LYS A 73 -12.08 1.85 2.43
C LYS A 73 -12.58 3.29 2.39
N ALA A 74 -11.81 4.25 2.92
CA ALA A 74 -12.11 5.67 2.82
C ALA A 74 -11.97 6.17 1.38
N GLN A 75 -10.92 5.75 0.66
CA GLN A 75 -10.73 6.07 -0.74
C GLN A 75 -11.83 5.48 -1.64
N ASP A 76 -12.19 4.22 -1.43
CA ASP A 76 -13.30 3.54 -2.14
C ASP A 76 -14.63 4.29 -1.91
N ALA A 77 -14.83 4.84 -0.70
CA ALA A 77 -16.03 5.58 -0.33
C ALA A 77 -15.98 7.08 -0.69
N GLY A 78 -14.91 7.57 -1.35
CA GLY A 78 -14.73 8.99 -1.66
C GLY A 78 -14.58 9.90 -0.44
N VAL A 79 -14.21 9.35 0.72
CA VAL A 79 -13.99 10.10 1.96
C VAL A 79 -12.59 10.70 1.94
N ALA A 80 -12.49 12.00 2.26
CA ALA A 80 -11.21 12.71 2.34
C ALA A 80 -10.28 12.03 3.34
N VAL A 81 -9.05 11.75 2.90
CA VAL A 81 -8.05 11.05 3.69
C VAL A 81 -7.00 12.04 4.20
N PRO A 82 -6.67 12.05 5.51
CA PRO A 82 -5.66 12.95 6.06
C PRO A 82 -4.26 12.50 5.61
N ARG A 83 -3.70 13.16 4.60
CA ARG A 83 -2.29 13.02 4.19
C ARG A 83 -1.72 14.42 3.99
N GLU A 84 -0.53 14.69 4.52
CA GLU A 84 0.20 15.94 4.28
C GLU A 84 1.29 15.77 3.20
N PRO A 85 1.43 16.73 2.25
CA PRO A 85 0.52 17.84 2.02
C PRO A 85 -0.86 17.31 1.63
N GLU A 86 -1.93 18.01 2.07
CA GLU A 86 -3.29 17.75 1.61
C GLU A 86 -3.25 17.69 0.10
N ARG A 87 -3.34 16.49 -0.45
CA ARG A 87 -3.62 16.39 -1.87
C ARG A 87 -5.07 16.76 -1.98
N GLN A 88 -5.30 17.96 -2.50
CA GLN A 88 -6.42 18.15 -3.39
C GLN A 88 -6.39 16.96 -4.34
N LEU A 89 -7.34 16.03 -4.15
CA LEU A 89 -7.86 15.29 -5.28
C LEU A 89 -8.05 16.36 -6.36
N PRO A 90 -7.60 16.17 -7.60
CA PRO A 90 -8.11 16.97 -8.69
C PRO A 90 -9.63 16.75 -8.63
N PHE A 91 -10.33 17.65 -7.95
CA PHE A 91 -11.72 17.91 -8.26
C PHE A 91 -11.66 18.28 -9.72
N HIS A 92 -12.22 17.40 -10.51
CA HIS A 92 -12.43 17.58 -11.92
C HIS A 92 -13.40 18.75 -12.05
N ASP A 93 -12.86 19.97 -11.99
CA ASP A 93 -13.60 21.16 -12.36
C ASP A 93 -13.37 21.35 -13.86
N ASP A 94 -14.50 21.25 -14.56
CA ASP A 94 -14.77 21.66 -15.92
C ASP A 94 -14.02 20.91 -17.04
N GLU A 95 -14.53 19.74 -17.41
CA GLU A 95 -14.89 19.48 -18.82
C GLU A 95 -15.82 18.26 -18.91
N GLN A 96 -17.12 18.56 -19.01
CA GLN A 96 -18.23 17.71 -19.50
C GLN A 96 -18.58 16.44 -18.70
N GLU A 97 -19.85 16.39 -18.33
CA GLU A 97 -20.58 15.22 -17.82
C GLU A 97 -20.38 13.99 -18.74
N GLU A 98 -19.35 13.20 -18.49
CA GLU A 98 -19.40 11.76 -18.72
C GLU A 98 -19.33 11.08 -17.36
N SER A 99 -20.30 10.21 -17.10
CA SER A 99 -20.46 9.45 -15.88
C SER A 99 -19.14 8.82 -15.45
N ASN A 100 -18.46 9.44 -14.47
CA ASN A 100 -17.19 8.96 -13.96
C ASN A 100 -17.45 7.59 -13.30
N PRO A 101 -16.87 6.47 -13.79
CA PRO A 101 -17.02 5.20 -13.11
C PRO A 101 -16.47 5.36 -11.69
N ASP A 102 -17.16 4.77 -10.73
CA ASP A 102 -16.70 4.67 -9.34
C ASP A 102 -15.22 4.21 -9.34
N ASN A 103 -14.36 4.83 -8.52
CA ASN A 103 -12.95 4.41 -8.43
C ASN A 103 -12.82 2.90 -8.14
N GLN A 104 -13.79 2.35 -7.41
CA GLN A 104 -13.90 0.90 -7.20
C GLN A 104 -14.12 0.14 -8.51
N ALA A 105 -14.99 0.63 -9.39
CA ALA A 105 -15.24 0.03 -10.70
C ALA A 105 -13.99 0.08 -11.59
N ILE A 106 -13.21 1.18 -11.55
CA ILE A 106 -11.93 1.27 -12.28
C ILE A 106 -10.92 0.24 -11.77
N LEU A 107 -10.82 0.05 -10.45
CA LEU A 107 -9.91 -0.94 -9.87
C LEU A 107 -10.36 -2.38 -10.14
N ASP A 108 -11.67 -2.65 -10.08
CA ASP A 108 -12.24 -3.97 -10.39
C ASP A 108 -12.04 -4.32 -11.87
N GLU A 109 -12.23 -3.34 -12.77
CA GLU A 109 -11.95 -3.49 -14.20
C GLU A 109 -10.45 -3.66 -14.46
N ALA A 110 -9.59 -2.89 -13.80
CA ALA A 110 -8.13 -3.05 -13.90
C ALA A 110 -7.68 -4.44 -13.41
N ALA A 111 -8.29 -4.98 -12.36
CA ALA A 111 -8.02 -6.33 -11.88
C ALA A 111 -8.45 -7.39 -12.92
N SER A 112 -9.64 -7.26 -13.49
CA SER A 112 -10.13 -8.16 -14.55
C SER A 112 -9.25 -8.12 -15.81
N ILE A 113 -8.83 -6.93 -16.23
CA ILE A 113 -7.93 -6.77 -17.39
C ILE A 113 -6.57 -7.39 -17.09
N THR A 114 -6.03 -7.16 -15.89
CA THR A 114 -4.73 -7.69 -15.47
C THR A 114 -4.74 -9.21 -15.41
N ASP A 115 -5.81 -9.83 -14.89
CA ASP A 115 -5.96 -11.30 -14.87
C ASP A 115 -5.99 -11.88 -16.29
N HIS A 116 -6.75 -11.25 -17.19
CA HIS A 116 -6.82 -11.68 -18.59
C HIS A 116 -5.48 -11.55 -19.32
N ILE A 117 -4.80 -10.41 -19.18
CA ILE A 117 -3.48 -10.18 -19.79
C ILE A 117 -2.42 -11.10 -19.18
N GLY A 118 -2.55 -11.46 -17.90
CA GLY A 118 -1.64 -12.38 -17.22
C GLY A 118 -1.50 -13.73 -17.95
N HIS A 119 -2.59 -14.26 -18.51
CA HIS A 119 -2.55 -15.50 -19.30
C HIS A 119 -1.69 -15.42 -20.56
N VAL A 120 -1.57 -14.24 -21.14
CA VAL A 120 -0.74 -13.96 -22.33
C VAL A 120 0.70 -13.67 -21.93
N VAL A 121 0.89 -12.87 -20.88
CA VAL A 121 2.20 -12.31 -20.53
C VAL A 121 3.04 -13.27 -19.70
N PHE A 122 2.45 -13.99 -18.74
CA PHE A 122 3.22 -14.86 -17.83
C PHE A 122 4.00 -16.00 -18.51
N PRO A 123 3.51 -16.64 -19.58
CA PRO A 123 4.31 -17.64 -20.29
C PRO A 123 5.62 -17.09 -20.87
N ALA A 124 5.63 -15.81 -21.25
CA ALA A 124 6.79 -15.14 -21.86
C ALA A 124 7.68 -14.42 -20.84
N PHE A 125 7.14 -14.08 -19.67
CA PHE A 125 7.84 -13.32 -18.64
C PHE A 125 8.45 -14.23 -17.58
N SER A 126 9.78 -14.34 -17.61
CA SER A 126 10.51 -15.18 -16.65
C SER A 126 11.54 -14.40 -15.84
N LEU A 127 11.55 -14.65 -14.53
CA LEU A 127 12.62 -14.28 -13.61
C LEU A 127 13.71 -15.36 -13.51
N ASN A 128 13.58 -16.46 -14.27
CA ASN A 128 14.47 -17.62 -14.24
C ASN A 128 14.68 -18.15 -12.80
N ARG A 129 13.58 -18.22 -12.05
CA ARG A 129 13.59 -18.71 -10.67
C ARG A 129 13.44 -20.23 -10.69
N GLY A 130 14.23 -20.92 -9.88
CA GLY A 130 14.17 -22.38 -9.83
C GLY A 130 12.84 -22.89 -9.27
N ASP A 131 12.40 -24.06 -9.74
CA ASP A 131 11.12 -24.70 -9.39
C ASP A 131 10.91 -24.93 -7.87
N SER A 132 11.99 -24.89 -7.08
CA SER A 132 11.95 -25.04 -5.62
C SER A 132 11.66 -23.74 -4.86
N CYS A 133 11.46 -22.62 -5.54
CA CYS A 133 11.12 -21.35 -4.91
C CYS A 133 9.70 -21.38 -4.33
N GLU A 134 9.54 -21.06 -3.05
CA GLU A 134 8.24 -21.06 -2.36
C GLU A 134 7.24 -20.06 -2.98
N ILE A 135 7.73 -18.88 -3.37
CA ILE A 135 6.90 -17.86 -4.03
C ILE A 135 7.05 -18.01 -5.53
N HIS A 136 5.94 -18.22 -6.24
CA HIS A 136 5.91 -18.29 -7.71
C HIS A 136 6.35 -16.96 -8.36
N GLU A 137 7.04 -17.01 -9.51
CA GLU A 137 7.54 -15.79 -10.18
C GLU A 137 6.43 -14.84 -10.63
N ASN A 138 5.29 -15.35 -11.08
CA ASN A 138 4.11 -14.52 -11.38
C ASN A 138 3.67 -13.63 -10.21
N ALA A 139 3.93 -14.01 -8.95
CA ALA A 139 3.62 -13.13 -7.81
C ALA A 139 4.47 -11.85 -7.79
N TYR A 140 5.66 -11.88 -8.40
CA TYR A 140 6.52 -10.71 -8.57
C TYR A 140 6.01 -9.83 -9.71
N TRP A 141 5.57 -10.44 -10.82
CA TRP A 141 4.98 -9.70 -11.93
C TRP A 141 3.62 -9.08 -11.59
N ASP A 142 2.81 -9.78 -10.80
CA ASP A 142 1.57 -9.24 -10.23
C ASP A 142 1.87 -8.04 -9.34
N LEU A 143 2.87 -8.14 -8.45
CA LEU A 143 3.27 -7.02 -7.61
C LEU A 143 3.80 -5.85 -8.45
N GLN A 144 4.62 -6.10 -9.47
CA GLN A 144 5.11 -5.06 -10.37
C GLN A 144 3.96 -4.36 -11.10
N THR A 145 2.95 -5.11 -11.53
CA THR A 145 1.75 -4.58 -12.20
C THR A 145 0.90 -3.77 -11.23
N TYR A 146 0.67 -4.30 -10.02
CA TYR A 146 -0.04 -3.63 -8.93
C TYR A 146 0.61 -2.28 -8.56
N LEU A 147 1.95 -2.25 -8.50
CA LEU A 147 2.71 -1.01 -8.26
C LEU A 147 2.57 -0.02 -9.43
N GLY A 148 2.51 -0.50 -10.67
CA GLY A 148 2.42 0.33 -11.87
C GLY A 148 1.03 0.92 -12.11
N LEU A 149 -0.03 0.22 -11.72
CA LEU A 149 -1.43 0.66 -11.88
C LEU A 149 -1.89 1.64 -10.81
N ARG A 150 -1.06 1.89 -9.78
CA ARG A 150 -1.42 2.73 -8.64
C ARG A 150 -0.45 3.89 -8.49
N GLU A 151 -1.01 5.09 -8.32
CA GLU A 151 -0.19 6.25 -8.06
C GLU A 151 0.55 6.12 -6.72
N ARG A 152 1.86 6.40 -6.76
CA ARG A 152 2.68 6.72 -5.59
C ARG A 152 2.80 5.59 -4.56
N LEU A 153 2.91 4.35 -5.04
CA LEU A 153 3.33 3.22 -4.22
C LEU A 153 4.82 2.94 -4.40
N ALA A 154 5.59 3.07 -3.31
CA ALA A 154 6.94 2.52 -3.26
C ALA A 154 6.88 0.99 -3.11
N ALA A 155 7.87 0.27 -3.62
CA ALA A 155 7.87 -1.20 -3.63
C ALA A 155 7.57 -1.85 -2.27
N ASN A 156 8.13 -1.34 -1.16
CA ASN A 156 7.87 -1.87 0.18
C ASN A 156 6.45 -1.59 0.68
N GLU A 157 5.91 -0.43 0.37
CA GLU A 157 4.57 -0.03 0.79
C GLU A 157 3.50 -0.73 -0.05
N GLY A 158 3.73 -0.81 -1.36
CA GLY A 158 2.86 -1.55 -2.27
C GLY A 158 2.89 -3.06 -2.02
N ALA A 159 4.06 -3.67 -1.76
CA ALA A 159 4.15 -5.09 -1.43
C ALA A 159 3.31 -5.46 -0.19
N ARG A 160 3.33 -4.60 0.84
CA ARG A 160 2.52 -4.82 2.04
C ARG A 160 1.02 -4.65 1.79
N SER A 161 0.62 -3.86 0.80
CA SER A 161 -0.79 -3.68 0.43
C SER A 161 -1.26 -4.84 -0.45
N PHE A 162 -0.42 -5.26 -1.39
CA PHE A 162 -0.62 -6.41 -2.26
C PHE A 162 -0.89 -7.70 -1.49
N VAL A 163 -0.28 -7.92 -0.31
CA VAL A 163 -0.59 -9.07 0.57
C VAL A 163 -2.08 -9.19 0.89
N TYR A 164 -2.79 -8.07 1.09
CA TYR A 164 -4.20 -8.07 1.50
C TYR A 164 -5.17 -8.08 0.33
N GLU A 165 -4.72 -7.66 -0.85
CA GLU A 165 -5.54 -7.53 -2.05
C GLU A 165 -5.29 -8.65 -3.06
N SER A 166 -4.24 -9.44 -2.86
CA SER A 166 -3.94 -10.62 -3.66
C SER A 166 -4.69 -11.84 -3.13
N ASN A 167 -5.13 -12.70 -4.05
CA ASN A 167 -5.67 -14.03 -3.72
C ASN A 167 -4.57 -15.10 -3.55
N ARG A 168 -3.30 -14.71 -3.47
CA ARG A 168 -2.16 -15.63 -3.34
C ARG A 168 -1.86 -15.96 -1.87
N ASP A 169 -1.54 -17.23 -1.61
CA ASP A 169 -1.12 -17.69 -0.27
C ASP A 169 0.20 -17.05 0.19
N GLN A 170 1.10 -16.72 -0.75
CA GLN A 170 2.35 -16.03 -0.49
C GLN A 170 2.65 -14.98 -1.56
N THR A 171 3.15 -13.82 -1.13
CA THR A 171 3.54 -12.70 -1.99
C THR A 171 4.94 -12.20 -1.65
N PRO A 172 5.70 -11.68 -2.62
CA PRO A 172 7.05 -11.19 -2.37
C PRO A 172 7.08 -9.94 -1.49
N LEU A 173 8.16 -9.81 -0.70
CA LEU A 173 8.48 -8.58 0.02
C LEU A 173 9.03 -7.54 -0.95
N GLY A 174 8.78 -6.26 -0.69
CA GLY A 174 9.15 -5.18 -1.63
C GLY A 174 10.65 -5.08 -1.94
N HIS A 175 11.52 -5.38 -0.97
CA HIS A 175 12.97 -5.43 -1.21
C HIS A 175 13.36 -6.62 -2.08
N ALA A 176 12.84 -7.82 -1.78
CA ALA A 176 13.08 -9.01 -2.58
C ALA A 176 12.57 -8.85 -4.01
N HIS A 177 11.41 -8.20 -4.18
CA HIS A 177 10.88 -7.81 -5.49
C HIS A 177 11.84 -6.88 -6.23
N ARG A 178 12.29 -5.80 -5.58
CA ARG A 178 13.22 -4.85 -6.20
C ARG A 178 14.53 -5.52 -6.63
N ASP A 179 15.07 -6.42 -5.83
CA ASP A 179 16.32 -7.11 -6.14
C ASP A 179 16.14 -7.97 -7.40
N GLN A 180 15.06 -8.76 -7.50
CA GLN A 180 14.76 -9.57 -8.68
C GLN A 180 14.55 -8.75 -9.95
N ILE A 181 13.78 -7.65 -9.88
CA ILE A 181 13.50 -6.81 -11.05
C ILE A 181 14.75 -6.06 -11.52
N ARG A 182 15.63 -5.65 -10.60
CA ARG A 182 16.84 -4.90 -10.91
C ARG A 182 17.89 -5.74 -11.64
N ASP A 183 17.90 -7.06 -11.42
CA ASP A 183 18.86 -7.96 -12.04
C ASP A 183 18.58 -8.23 -13.52
N LEU A 184 17.41 -7.83 -14.03
CA LEU A 184 17.04 -7.98 -15.42
C LEU A 184 17.70 -6.92 -16.31
N SER A 185 18.34 -7.36 -17.40
CA SER A 185 18.85 -6.47 -18.43
C SER A 185 17.72 -5.89 -19.30
N ILE A 186 17.99 -4.75 -19.94
CA ILE A 186 17.07 -4.16 -20.91
C ILE A 186 16.81 -5.10 -22.08
N GLU A 187 17.82 -5.87 -22.53
CA GLU A 187 17.60 -6.86 -23.59
C GLU A 187 16.66 -7.98 -23.14
N GLN A 188 16.83 -8.50 -21.92
CA GLN A 188 15.96 -9.53 -21.36
C GLN A 188 14.52 -9.05 -21.28
N ILE A 189 14.30 -7.85 -20.76
CA ILE A 189 12.95 -7.26 -20.67
C ILE A 189 12.32 -7.11 -22.06
N ARG A 190 13.07 -6.56 -23.03
CA ARG A 190 12.57 -6.40 -24.40
C ARG A 190 12.25 -7.73 -25.07
N GLU A 191 13.03 -8.77 -24.81
CA GLU A 191 12.76 -10.10 -25.35
C GLU A 191 11.49 -10.70 -24.77
N MET A 192 11.27 -10.60 -23.46
CA MET A 192 10.03 -11.04 -22.82
C MET A 192 8.79 -10.36 -23.43
N TYR A 193 8.85 -9.03 -23.63
CA TYR A 193 7.78 -8.30 -24.32
C TYR A 193 7.58 -8.76 -25.76
N ARG A 194 8.68 -9.04 -26.50
CA ARG A 194 8.59 -9.52 -27.88
C ARG A 194 7.90 -10.88 -27.94
N GLN A 195 8.29 -11.83 -27.08
CA GLN A 195 7.68 -13.16 -27.02
C GLN A 195 6.19 -13.07 -26.67
N ALA A 196 5.82 -12.28 -25.65
CA ALA A 196 4.42 -12.12 -25.23
C ALA A 196 3.49 -11.62 -26.34
N VAL A 197 3.99 -10.78 -27.25
CA VAL A 197 3.21 -10.21 -28.36
C VAL A 197 3.22 -11.12 -29.60
N LEU A 198 4.23 -11.98 -29.76
CA LEU A 198 4.32 -12.91 -30.88
C LEU A 198 3.48 -14.18 -30.68
N ASP A 199 3.17 -14.54 -29.43
CA ASP A 199 2.37 -15.72 -29.07
C ASP A 199 0.85 -15.42 -28.94
N CYS A 200 0.42 -14.20 -29.29
CA CYS A 200 -1.00 -13.78 -29.43
C CYS A 200 -1.50 -13.92 -30.87
#